data_AF-A0A2E0NC23-F1
#
_entry.id   AF-A0A2E0NC23-F1
#
_cell.length_a   1.000
_cell.length_b   1.000
_cell.length_c   1.000
_cell.angle_alpha   90.00
_cell.angle_beta   90.00
_cell.angle_gamma   90.00
#
_symmetry.space_group_name_H-M   'P 1'
#
loop_
_entity.id
_entity.type
_entity.pdbx_description
1 polymer ?
#
loop_
_entity_poly.entity_id
_entity_poly.type
_entity_poly.pdbx_seq_one_letter_code
_entity_poly.pdbx_strand_id
1 'polypeptide(L)'
;MKKIVIFISLLLILLIIPTNVSSDEEFNVGVPDYLVEDFFEYSGYTNIVVNDFKNTLSEEENNAEINIIENNDLRINIASIEECELKEYKGLCQRGKTTHFVNLSLSWEFNTTNYFDDQMFVIITTNEESLVPEEDSPWSWTKRVVVITSIFKTKNGDEHNVERRILNEFTTHTTSSKPATISVGDSWFLVEEREIDSEISFRENNGLWQKTKSNSTITSQRLFSANSYDLINNGLGIVPVISIIEGDANSGNYSIAQLDELGFARKIQSFENNENTFTSELKDFRYLRTPDPSVKQSAQTGAICFGIFMISSILFVSIVFANEYRKQKLNVVQYQELNEVDEFNEFDELEQKLKNLKMKKENTKQIEESELKIKLRAFYLKHNPAKLEFLNDIIKQMEENSFGNSEEHVKILNSQLISRYGVDLDGNTTEQVEELIELPDSSKRFKEFMESIIDD
;
A
#
# COMPACT_ATOMS: atom_id res chain seq x y z
N MET A 1 -44.17 54.66 -13.82
CA MET A 1 -44.85 53.37 -13.58
C MET A 1 -44.04 52.16 -14.02
N LYS A 2 -43.51 52.07 -15.26
CA LYS A 2 -42.70 50.90 -15.71
C LYS A 2 -41.45 50.58 -14.85
N LYS A 3 -40.77 51.58 -14.29
CA LYS A 3 -39.59 51.36 -13.42
C LYS A 3 -39.93 50.79 -12.03
N ILE A 4 -41.14 51.03 -11.53
CA ILE A 4 -41.60 50.51 -10.22
C ILE A 4 -42.03 49.05 -10.36
N VAL A 5 -42.65 48.69 -11.48
CA VAL A 5 -43.04 47.30 -11.77
C VAL A 5 -41.81 46.40 -11.91
N ILE A 6 -40.73 46.86 -12.56
CA ILE A 6 -39.48 46.10 -12.67
C ILE A 6 -38.83 45.89 -11.30
N PHE A 7 -38.88 46.89 -10.41
CA PHE A 7 -38.29 46.78 -9.07
C PHE A 7 -39.08 45.80 -8.17
N ILE A 8 -40.41 45.82 -8.26
CA ILE A 8 -41.29 44.88 -7.53
C ILE A 8 -41.14 43.45 -8.05
N SER A 9 -41.02 43.27 -9.38
CA SER A 9 -40.77 41.94 -9.96
C SER A 9 -39.38 41.38 -9.63
N LEU A 10 -38.35 42.23 -9.53
CA LEU A 10 -37.02 41.80 -9.10
C LEU A 10 -37.00 41.40 -7.60
N LEU A 11 -37.73 42.15 -6.76
CA LEU A 11 -37.89 41.86 -5.33
C LEU A 11 -38.68 40.55 -5.10
N LEU A 12 -39.70 40.28 -5.93
CA LEU A 12 -40.49 39.04 -5.86
C LEU A 12 -39.67 37.81 -6.29
N ILE A 13 -38.77 37.95 -7.27
CA ILE A 13 -37.87 36.87 -7.71
C ILE A 13 -36.81 36.56 -6.65
N LEU A 14 -36.34 37.57 -5.90
CA LEU A 14 -35.45 37.38 -4.74
C LEU A 14 -36.15 36.74 -3.53
N LEU A 15 -37.48 36.87 -3.41
CA LEU A 15 -38.29 36.24 -2.35
C LEU A 15 -38.72 34.80 -2.67
N ILE A 16 -38.49 34.31 -3.90
CA ILE A 16 -38.77 32.92 -4.32
C ILE A 16 -37.48 32.08 -4.38
N ILE A 17 -36.33 32.63 -3.97
CA ILE A 17 -35.19 31.77 -3.61
C ILE A 17 -35.69 30.92 -2.44
N PRO A 18 -35.72 29.58 -2.55
CA PRO A 18 -36.05 28.73 -1.42
C PRO A 18 -35.02 29.05 -0.35
N THR A 19 -35.44 29.79 0.67
CA THR A 19 -34.70 29.82 1.92
C THR A 19 -34.83 28.40 2.43
N ASN A 20 -33.73 27.64 2.34
CA ASN A 20 -33.63 26.38 3.05
C ASN A 20 -34.07 26.67 4.47
N VAL A 21 -35.18 26.06 4.84
CA VAL A 21 -35.82 26.25 6.12
C VAL A 21 -34.82 25.72 7.12
N SER A 22 -34.11 26.64 7.78
CA SER A 22 -33.33 26.40 8.97
C SER A 22 -34.30 25.91 10.05
N SER A 23 -34.36 24.60 10.18
CA SER A 23 -34.90 23.84 11.31
C SER A 23 -33.85 22.76 11.55
N ASP A 24 -33.18 22.62 12.68
CA ASP A 24 -33.42 23.02 14.05
C ASP A 24 -32.03 23.25 14.72
N GLU A 25 -31.98 23.46 16.04
CA GLU A 25 -30.81 23.49 16.93
C GLU A 25 -29.44 23.15 16.29
N GLU A 26 -28.51 24.13 16.29
CA GLU A 26 -27.11 24.11 15.84
C GLU A 26 -26.42 22.72 15.80
N PHE A 27 -26.74 21.90 14.80
CA PHE A 27 -25.97 20.68 14.53
C PHE A 27 -24.60 21.13 14.04
N ASN A 28 -23.63 21.03 14.94
CA ASN A 28 -22.25 21.40 14.68
C ASN A 28 -21.40 20.15 14.74
N VAL A 29 -20.52 20.02 13.76
CA VAL A 29 -19.55 18.93 13.76
C VAL A 29 -18.28 19.38 14.47
N GLY A 30 -18.00 18.73 15.59
CA GLY A 30 -16.77 18.91 16.35
C GLY A 30 -15.60 18.12 15.77
N VAL A 31 -14.48 18.14 16.50
CA VAL A 31 -13.34 17.29 16.19
C VAL A 31 -13.44 15.98 16.99
N PRO A 32 -13.32 14.80 16.34
CA PRO A 32 -13.29 13.54 17.06
C PRO A 32 -12.16 13.48 18.08
N ASP A 33 -12.44 12.90 19.24
CA ASP A 33 -11.46 12.76 20.32
C ASP A 33 -11.22 11.28 20.62
N TYR A 34 -10.33 10.73 19.82
CA TYR A 34 -10.03 9.31 19.74
C TYR A 34 -9.24 8.80 20.95
N LEU A 35 -9.51 7.57 21.36
CA LEU A 35 -8.74 6.83 22.34
C LEU A 35 -8.07 5.61 21.70
N VAL A 36 -6.99 5.15 22.33
CA VAL A 36 -6.36 3.88 21.97
C VAL A 36 -7.42 2.77 21.99
N GLU A 37 -7.36 1.93 20.96
CA GLU A 37 -8.31 0.87 20.63
C GLU A 37 -9.65 1.30 20.00
N ASP A 38 -9.92 2.59 19.81
CA ASP A 38 -11.04 3.00 18.95
C ASP A 38 -10.84 2.42 17.55
N PHE A 39 -11.94 2.02 16.91
CA PHE A 39 -11.89 1.49 15.55
C PHE A 39 -13.11 1.88 14.73
N PHE A 40 -12.91 1.89 13.41
CA PHE A 40 -13.93 2.17 12.42
C PHE A 40 -13.75 1.19 11.25
N GLU A 41 -14.83 0.50 10.88
CA GLU A 41 -14.85 -0.44 9.77
C GLU A 41 -15.76 0.08 8.67
N TYR A 42 -15.23 0.15 7.46
CA TYR A 42 -15.86 0.74 6.29
C TYR A 42 -16.05 -0.30 5.18
N SER A 43 -17.27 -0.38 4.70
CA SER A 43 -17.64 -1.19 3.53
C SER A 43 -17.42 -0.43 2.22
N GLY A 44 -17.43 -1.14 1.10
CA GLY A 44 -17.39 -0.56 -0.25
C GLY A 44 -16.01 -0.45 -0.88
N TYR A 45 -14.93 -0.42 -0.08
CA TYR A 45 -13.55 -0.30 -0.59
C TYR A 45 -13.16 -1.43 -1.56
N THR A 46 -13.46 -2.68 -1.18
CA THR A 46 -13.17 -3.86 -2.01
C THR A 46 -13.82 -3.76 -3.39
N ASN A 47 -15.07 -3.30 -3.47
CA ASN A 47 -15.79 -3.19 -4.74
C ASN A 47 -15.07 -2.26 -5.71
N ILE A 48 -14.41 -1.23 -5.19
CA ILE A 48 -13.78 -0.20 -6.00
C ILE A 48 -12.42 -0.69 -6.49
N VAL A 49 -11.64 -1.33 -5.61
CA VAL A 49 -10.41 -2.03 -6.01
C VAL A 49 -10.71 -3.05 -7.11
N VAL A 50 -11.80 -3.81 -6.97
CA VAL A 50 -12.21 -4.81 -7.98
C VAL A 50 -12.74 -4.17 -9.26
N ASN A 51 -13.50 -3.07 -9.17
CA ASN A 51 -14.04 -2.40 -10.36
C ASN A 51 -12.95 -1.71 -11.16
N ASP A 52 -12.00 -1.04 -10.52
CA ASP A 52 -10.86 -0.45 -11.21
C ASP A 52 -10.02 -1.54 -11.90
N PHE A 53 -9.78 -2.63 -11.18
CA PHE A 53 -9.13 -3.80 -11.74
C PHE A 53 -9.87 -4.34 -12.97
N LYS A 54 -11.21 -4.47 -12.93
CA LYS A 54 -12.06 -4.84 -14.08
C LYS A 54 -11.95 -3.86 -15.24
N ASN A 55 -11.94 -2.55 -14.96
CA ASN A 55 -11.83 -1.53 -15.99
C ASN A 55 -10.49 -1.66 -16.72
N THR A 56 -9.40 -1.83 -15.99
CA THR A 56 -8.07 -2.03 -16.58
C THR A 56 -7.95 -3.36 -17.33
N LEU A 57 -8.59 -4.44 -16.87
CA LEU A 57 -8.69 -5.66 -17.68
C LEU A 57 -9.37 -5.38 -19.01
N SER A 58 -10.49 -4.65 -18.99
CA SER A 58 -11.27 -4.33 -20.18
C SER A 58 -10.47 -3.46 -21.16
N GLU A 59 -9.71 -2.49 -20.66
CA GLU A 59 -8.81 -1.65 -21.46
C GLU A 59 -7.67 -2.44 -22.12
N GLU A 60 -7.19 -3.51 -21.48
CA GLU A 60 -6.17 -4.41 -22.02
C GLU A 60 -6.74 -5.54 -22.90
N GLU A 61 -8.03 -5.47 -23.25
CA GLU A 61 -8.76 -6.53 -23.98
C GLU A 61 -8.61 -7.91 -23.28
N ASN A 62 -8.64 -7.89 -21.95
CA ASN A 62 -8.55 -9.06 -21.11
C ASN A 62 -9.94 -9.42 -20.56
N ASN A 63 -10.52 -10.50 -21.07
CA ASN A 63 -11.86 -10.96 -20.70
C ASN A 63 -11.86 -11.93 -19.49
N ALA A 64 -10.97 -11.74 -18.52
CA ALA A 64 -10.99 -12.58 -17.32
C ALA A 64 -12.27 -12.33 -16.51
N GLU A 65 -12.94 -13.40 -16.12
CA GLU A 65 -13.95 -13.34 -15.07
C GLU A 65 -13.27 -13.19 -13.72
N ILE A 66 -13.67 -12.19 -12.93
CA ILE A 66 -13.11 -11.91 -11.60
C ILE A 66 -14.14 -12.28 -10.54
N ASN A 67 -13.73 -13.17 -9.65
CA ASN A 67 -14.50 -13.60 -8.50
C ASN A 67 -13.75 -13.28 -7.20
N ILE A 68 -14.46 -12.72 -6.21
CA ILE A 68 -13.91 -12.46 -4.87
C ILE A 68 -14.04 -13.76 -4.07
N ILE A 69 -12.92 -14.29 -3.61
CA ILE A 69 -12.87 -15.52 -2.80
C ILE A 69 -13.05 -15.17 -1.32
N GLU A 70 -12.31 -14.17 -0.88
CA GLU A 70 -12.28 -13.71 0.50
C GLU A 70 -11.91 -12.22 0.54
N ASN A 71 -12.48 -11.48 1.48
CA ASN A 71 -12.09 -10.08 1.70
C ASN A 71 -12.36 -9.68 3.14
N ASN A 72 -11.58 -8.71 3.61
CA ASN A 72 -11.88 -7.95 4.82
C ASN A 72 -12.29 -6.54 4.40
N ASP A 73 -13.23 -5.96 5.12
CA ASP A 73 -13.56 -4.55 4.97
C ASP A 73 -12.39 -3.67 5.43
N LEU A 74 -12.37 -2.41 5.01
CA LEU A 74 -11.32 -1.49 5.42
C LEU A 74 -11.52 -1.16 6.90
N ARG A 75 -10.51 -1.47 7.72
CA ARG A 75 -10.56 -1.18 9.16
C ARG A 75 -9.48 -0.21 9.56
N ILE A 76 -9.87 0.83 10.29
CA ILE A 76 -9.01 1.84 10.89
C ILE A 76 -9.01 1.58 12.40
N ASN A 77 -7.83 1.51 13.01
CA ASN A 77 -7.67 1.38 14.46
C ASN A 77 -6.75 2.49 14.98
N ILE A 78 -7.08 3.02 16.14
CA ILE A 78 -6.21 3.90 16.90
C ILE A 78 -5.29 3.01 17.73
N ALA A 79 -4.03 2.90 17.30
CA ALA A 79 -3.11 1.87 17.78
C ALA A 79 -2.35 2.28 19.05
N SER A 80 -1.92 3.54 19.12
CA SER A 80 -1.16 4.07 20.26
C SER A 80 -1.23 5.60 20.30
N ILE A 81 -0.91 6.16 21.47
CA ILE A 81 -0.49 7.55 21.63
C ILE A 81 0.94 7.49 22.14
N GLU A 82 1.86 8.12 21.44
CA GLU A 82 3.30 7.98 21.68
C GLU A 82 4.06 9.26 21.40
N GLU A 83 5.23 9.41 22.00
CA GLU A 83 6.13 10.51 21.68
C GLU A 83 6.63 10.38 20.24
N CYS A 84 6.54 11.48 19.48
CA CYS A 84 6.94 11.55 18.08
C CYS A 84 7.74 12.82 17.81
N GLU A 85 8.59 12.74 16.80
CA GLU A 85 9.24 13.91 16.20
C GLU A 85 8.83 14.00 14.73
N LEU A 86 8.01 15.01 14.39
CA LEU A 86 7.56 15.26 13.02
C LEU A 86 8.08 16.61 12.55
N LYS A 87 9.23 16.59 11.86
CA LYS A 87 9.95 17.80 11.42
C LYS A 87 10.23 18.74 12.60
N GLU A 88 9.50 19.84 12.70
CA GLU A 88 9.65 20.85 13.77
C GLU A 88 8.80 20.52 15.01
N TYR A 89 7.84 19.60 14.91
CA TYR A 89 7.01 19.17 16.01
C TYR A 89 7.71 18.11 16.88
N LYS A 90 7.65 18.29 18.19
CA LYS A 90 8.06 17.30 19.20
C LYS A 90 7.00 17.26 20.30
N GLY A 91 6.39 16.10 20.50
CA GLY A 91 5.30 15.95 21.45
C GLY A 91 4.63 14.58 21.32
N LEU A 92 3.38 14.48 21.74
CA LEU A 92 2.59 13.25 21.59
C LEU A 92 1.91 13.23 20.22
N CYS A 93 2.03 12.12 19.51
CA CYS A 93 1.23 11.83 18.33
C CYS A 93 0.29 10.66 18.61
N GLN A 94 -0.90 10.74 18.04
CA GLN A 94 -1.77 9.60 17.84
C GLN A 94 -1.31 8.79 16.62
N ARG A 95 -1.21 7.47 16.79
CA ARG A 95 -0.92 6.52 15.72
C ARG A 95 -2.18 5.82 15.23
N GLY A 96 -2.55 6.05 13.97
CA GLY A 96 -3.58 5.30 13.27
C GLY A 96 -3.00 4.13 12.49
N LYS A 97 -3.73 3.01 12.41
CA LYS A 97 -3.41 1.87 11.54
C LYS A 97 -4.62 1.47 10.72
N THR A 98 -4.47 1.46 9.40
CA THR A 98 -5.51 1.03 8.46
C THR A 98 -5.09 -0.28 7.81
N THR A 99 -6.02 -1.23 7.71
CA THR A 99 -5.78 -2.53 7.07
C THR A 99 -6.93 -2.90 6.15
N HIS A 100 -6.61 -3.43 4.98
CA HIS A 100 -7.55 -4.02 4.03
C HIS A 100 -6.91 -5.22 3.33
N PHE A 101 -7.75 -6.21 3.01
CA PHE A 101 -7.34 -7.43 2.33
C PHE A 101 -8.42 -7.87 1.35
N VAL A 102 -8.02 -8.28 0.16
CA VAL A 102 -8.89 -8.97 -0.79
C VAL A 102 -8.12 -10.06 -1.52
N ASN A 103 -8.77 -11.22 -1.67
CA ASN A 103 -8.30 -12.36 -2.43
C ASN A 103 -9.26 -12.62 -3.59
N LEU A 104 -8.74 -12.59 -4.80
CA LEU A 104 -9.47 -12.72 -6.06
C LEU A 104 -9.05 -13.99 -6.79
N SER A 105 -9.99 -14.68 -7.42
CA SER A 105 -9.71 -15.62 -8.52
C SER A 105 -10.04 -14.95 -9.84
N LEU A 106 -9.15 -15.11 -10.81
CA LEU A 106 -9.37 -14.79 -12.20
C LEU A 106 -9.46 -16.09 -12.99
N SER A 107 -10.45 -16.18 -13.86
CA SER A 107 -10.62 -17.30 -14.79
C SER A 107 -10.85 -16.79 -16.20
N TRP A 108 -10.18 -17.41 -17.17
CA TRP A 108 -10.36 -17.11 -18.59
C TRP A 108 -11.14 -18.23 -19.31
N GLU A 109 -11.56 -17.95 -20.53
CA GLU A 109 -12.13 -18.98 -21.40
C GLU A 109 -11.11 -20.11 -21.65
N PHE A 110 -11.63 -21.32 -21.87
CA PHE A 110 -10.82 -22.52 -21.98
C PHE A 110 -9.74 -22.41 -23.07
N ASN A 111 -8.51 -22.72 -22.66
CA ASN A 111 -7.29 -22.74 -23.45
C ASN A 111 -6.92 -21.40 -24.10
N THR A 112 -7.29 -20.28 -23.46
CA THR A 112 -6.93 -18.93 -23.93
C THR A 112 -5.63 -18.42 -23.31
N THR A 113 -5.15 -19.05 -22.23
CA THR A 113 -3.92 -18.67 -21.54
C THR A 113 -2.95 -19.86 -21.39
N ASN A 114 -1.75 -19.57 -20.90
CA ASN A 114 -0.74 -20.57 -20.53
C ASN A 114 -0.84 -21.01 -19.05
N TYR A 115 -1.81 -20.48 -18.32
CA TYR A 115 -2.08 -20.90 -16.96
C TYR A 115 -2.76 -22.27 -16.95
N PHE A 116 -2.47 -23.06 -15.93
CA PHE A 116 -3.17 -24.30 -15.66
C PHE A 116 -4.65 -23.99 -15.40
N ASP A 117 -5.54 -24.71 -16.07
CA ASP A 117 -6.99 -24.49 -16.06
C ASP A 117 -7.43 -23.05 -16.37
N ASP A 118 -6.57 -22.26 -17.01
CA ASP A 118 -6.85 -20.85 -17.30
C ASP A 118 -7.26 -20.07 -16.05
N GLN A 119 -6.52 -20.26 -14.95
CA GLN A 119 -6.80 -19.64 -13.65
C GLN A 119 -5.58 -18.97 -13.01
N MET A 120 -5.85 -17.90 -12.27
CA MET A 120 -4.87 -17.19 -11.44
C MET A 120 -5.53 -16.64 -10.18
N PHE A 121 -4.78 -16.61 -9.08
CA PHE A 121 -5.19 -15.97 -7.83
C PHE A 121 -4.44 -14.65 -7.65
N VAL A 122 -5.14 -13.63 -7.16
CA VAL A 122 -4.56 -12.31 -6.89
C VAL A 122 -4.93 -11.90 -5.47
N ILE A 123 -3.91 -11.74 -4.65
CA ILE A 123 -4.05 -11.30 -3.26
C ILE A 123 -3.58 -9.85 -3.19
N ILE A 124 -4.42 -8.97 -2.66
CA ILE A 124 -4.12 -7.55 -2.47
C ILE A 124 -4.23 -7.24 -0.99
N THR A 125 -3.15 -6.71 -0.42
CA THR A 125 -3.12 -6.24 0.96
C THR A 125 -2.73 -4.77 0.97
N THR A 126 -3.53 -3.96 1.65
CA THR A 126 -3.27 -2.54 1.85
C THR A 126 -3.12 -2.29 3.35
N ASN A 127 -1.95 -1.78 3.74
CA ASN A 127 -1.68 -1.35 5.10
C ASN A 127 -1.28 0.13 5.09
N GLU A 128 -1.77 0.87 6.07
CA GLU A 128 -1.36 2.26 6.27
C GLU A 128 -1.14 2.51 7.75
N GLU A 129 -0.17 3.36 8.03
CA GLU A 129 0.13 3.89 9.34
C GLU A 129 0.14 5.41 9.25
N SER A 130 -0.45 6.10 10.22
CA SER A 130 -0.46 7.55 10.28
C SER A 130 -0.03 8.03 11.66
N LEU A 131 0.62 9.19 11.70
CA LEU A 131 0.98 9.91 12.91
C LEU A 131 0.40 11.33 12.81
N VAL A 132 -0.43 11.67 13.78
CA VAL A 132 -1.06 12.99 13.89
C VAL A 132 -0.76 13.57 15.28
N PRO A 133 -0.16 14.77 15.37
CA PRO A 133 0.10 15.48 16.64
C PRO A 133 -1.14 15.73 17.49
N GLU A 134 -1.10 15.41 18.78
CA GLU A 134 -2.18 15.69 19.77
C GLU A 134 -2.38 17.19 20.02
N GLU A 135 -1.34 17.98 19.81
CA GLU A 135 -1.37 19.43 19.92
C GLU A 135 -1.35 20.09 18.53
N ASP A 136 -1.80 21.35 18.46
CA ASP A 136 -1.84 22.15 17.23
C ASP A 136 -0.48 22.12 16.50
N SER A 137 -0.46 21.42 15.37
CA SER A 137 0.71 21.30 14.52
C SER A 137 0.29 21.24 13.05
N PRO A 138 1.01 21.91 12.15
CA PRO A 138 0.75 21.82 10.73
C PRO A 138 1.27 20.51 10.11
N TRP A 139 1.99 19.69 10.88
CA TRP A 139 2.68 18.50 10.38
C TRP A 139 1.90 17.21 10.64
N SER A 140 1.86 16.33 9.64
CA SER A 140 1.42 14.94 9.78
C SER A 140 2.27 14.01 8.94
N TRP A 141 2.30 12.74 9.30
CA TRP A 141 3.02 11.71 8.56
C TRP A 141 2.12 10.51 8.28
N THR A 142 2.26 9.94 7.09
CA THR A 142 1.55 8.73 6.70
C THR A 142 2.49 7.81 5.93
N LYS A 143 2.49 6.53 6.27
CA LYS A 143 3.17 5.48 5.52
C LYS A 143 2.16 4.47 5.02
N ARG A 144 2.18 4.24 3.72
CA ARG A 144 1.32 3.27 3.06
C ARG A 144 2.13 2.18 2.42
N VAL A 145 1.66 0.94 2.55
CA VAL A 145 2.19 -0.23 1.86
C VAL A 145 1.04 -0.97 1.18
N VAL A 146 1.09 -1.07 -0.15
CA VAL A 146 0.19 -1.91 -0.95
C VAL A 146 1.02 -3.06 -1.51
N VAL A 147 0.60 -4.29 -1.25
CA VAL A 147 1.22 -5.52 -1.79
C VAL A 147 0.21 -6.26 -2.63
N ILE A 148 0.63 -6.62 -3.84
CA ILE A 148 -0.16 -7.42 -4.79
C ILE A 148 0.65 -8.68 -5.07
N THR A 149 0.04 -9.82 -4.83
CA THR A 149 0.63 -11.14 -5.07
C THR A 149 -0.23 -11.89 -6.06
N SER A 150 0.30 -12.12 -7.25
CA SER A 150 -0.31 -12.98 -8.27
C SER A 150 0.27 -14.38 -8.15
N ILE A 151 -0.59 -15.39 -8.06
CA ILE A 151 -0.23 -16.79 -7.91
C ILE A 151 -0.90 -17.58 -9.03
N PHE A 152 -0.12 -18.31 -9.82
CA PHE A 152 -0.63 -19.13 -10.91
C PHE A 152 0.20 -20.39 -11.09
N LYS A 153 -0.39 -21.40 -11.73
CA LYS A 153 0.33 -22.59 -12.17
C LYS A 153 0.47 -22.56 -13.68
N THR A 154 1.58 -23.07 -14.21
CA THR A 154 1.73 -23.28 -15.65
C THR A 154 1.12 -24.63 -16.05
N LYS A 155 0.84 -24.84 -17.34
CA LYS A 155 0.39 -26.15 -17.86
C LYS A 155 1.33 -27.31 -17.54
N ASN A 156 2.60 -27.03 -17.24
CA ASN A 156 3.59 -28.03 -16.83
C ASN A 156 3.48 -28.41 -15.34
N GLY A 157 2.63 -27.75 -14.57
CA GLY A 157 2.41 -27.98 -13.15
C GLY A 157 3.27 -27.11 -12.23
N ASP A 158 4.18 -26.29 -12.77
CA ASP A 158 5.03 -25.40 -11.99
C ASP A 158 4.21 -24.25 -11.41
N GLU A 159 4.34 -24.02 -10.10
CA GLU A 159 3.70 -22.91 -9.40
C GLU A 159 4.61 -21.69 -9.40
N HIS A 160 4.04 -20.55 -9.77
CA HIS A 160 4.73 -19.27 -9.83
C HIS A 160 4.02 -18.25 -8.94
N ASN A 161 4.81 -17.39 -8.31
CA ASN A 161 4.32 -16.19 -7.66
C ASN A 161 5.01 -14.96 -8.22
N VAL A 162 4.24 -13.88 -8.38
CA VAL A 162 4.74 -12.57 -8.76
C VAL A 162 4.23 -11.58 -7.74
N GLU A 163 5.14 -10.88 -7.09
CA GLU A 163 4.80 -9.92 -6.05
C GLU A 163 5.25 -8.52 -6.42
N ARG A 164 4.35 -7.57 -6.22
CA ARG A 164 4.60 -6.15 -6.40
C ARG A 164 4.24 -5.42 -5.14
N ARG A 165 5.09 -4.49 -4.73
CA ARG A 165 4.88 -3.67 -3.53
C ARG A 165 5.06 -2.21 -3.88
N ILE A 166 4.13 -1.36 -3.48
CA ILE A 166 4.37 0.08 -3.34
C ILE A 166 4.44 0.41 -1.87
N LEU A 167 5.49 1.12 -1.52
CA LEU A 167 5.60 1.84 -0.27
C LEU A 167 5.61 3.33 -0.59
N ASN A 168 4.68 4.09 -0.01
CA ASN A 168 4.67 5.55 -0.08
C ASN A 168 4.74 6.11 1.34
N GLU A 169 5.70 6.97 1.60
CA GLU A 169 5.80 7.77 2.82
C GLU A 169 5.50 9.23 2.49
N PHE A 170 4.58 9.80 3.24
CA PHE A 170 4.08 11.15 3.07
C PHE A 170 4.42 11.96 4.30
N THR A 171 5.08 13.08 4.13
CA THR A 171 5.14 14.12 5.15
C THR A 171 4.34 15.32 4.66
N THR A 172 3.27 15.66 5.37
CA THR A 172 2.34 16.72 4.97
C THR A 172 2.49 17.92 5.88
N HIS A 173 2.57 19.11 5.28
CA HIS A 173 2.52 20.40 5.92
C HIS A 173 1.26 21.15 5.51
N THR A 174 0.41 21.48 6.47
CA THR A 174 -0.84 22.19 6.25
C THR A 174 -0.73 23.63 6.76
N THR A 175 -0.98 24.61 5.87
CA THR A 175 -0.74 26.03 6.19
C THR A 175 -2.00 26.84 6.50
N SER A 176 -3.19 26.28 6.30
CA SER A 176 -4.46 26.92 6.66
C SER A 176 -5.28 26.06 7.61
N SER A 177 -6.10 26.71 8.43
CA SER A 177 -6.87 26.05 9.49
C SER A 177 -8.29 25.72 9.06
N LYS A 178 -8.73 24.51 9.43
CA LYS A 178 -10.14 24.12 9.43
C LYS A 178 -10.87 24.87 10.56
N PRO A 179 -12.14 25.29 10.39
CA PRO A 179 -12.93 25.80 11.50
C PRO A 179 -13.12 24.73 12.59
N ALA A 180 -13.10 25.16 13.85
CA ALA A 180 -13.23 24.25 15.01
C ALA A 180 -14.60 23.54 15.06
N THR A 181 -15.63 24.22 14.56
CA THR A 181 -16.99 23.71 14.38
C THR A 181 -17.43 23.97 12.95
N ILE A 182 -18.15 23.03 12.34
CA ILE A 182 -18.68 23.18 10.98
C ILE A 182 -20.20 23.25 11.04
N SER A 183 -20.77 24.27 10.41
CA SER A 183 -22.21 24.45 10.20
C SER A 183 -22.54 24.56 8.70
N VAL A 184 -23.79 24.27 8.32
CA VAL A 184 -24.23 24.44 6.92
C VAL A 184 -24.07 25.89 6.47
N GLY A 185 -23.47 26.09 5.31
CA GLY A 185 -23.11 27.39 4.75
C GLY A 185 -21.64 27.76 4.95
N ASP A 186 -20.91 27.05 5.81
CA ASP A 186 -19.47 27.27 5.99
C ASP A 186 -18.68 26.85 4.75
N SER A 187 -17.62 27.60 4.46
CA SER A 187 -16.66 27.28 3.42
C SER A 187 -15.26 27.66 3.87
N TRP A 188 -14.28 26.79 3.61
CA TRP A 188 -12.88 27.03 3.91
C TRP A 188 -11.99 26.42 2.84
N PHE A 189 -10.70 26.74 2.88
CA PHE A 189 -9.73 26.12 1.99
C PHE A 189 -8.54 25.62 2.78
N LEU A 190 -7.94 24.55 2.28
CA LEU A 190 -6.81 23.90 2.88
C LEU A 190 -5.64 23.89 1.88
N VAL A 191 -4.50 24.45 2.27
CA VAL A 191 -3.28 24.38 1.46
C VAL A 191 -2.33 23.38 2.10
N GLU A 192 -2.03 22.33 1.34
CA GLU A 192 -1.16 21.22 1.72
C GLU A 192 0.07 21.20 0.82
N GLU A 193 1.24 21.15 1.43
CA GLU A 193 2.47 20.70 0.79
C GLU A 193 2.78 19.29 1.29
N ARG A 194 3.06 18.37 0.36
CA ARG A 194 3.31 16.96 0.66
C ARG A 194 4.62 16.53 0.04
N GLU A 195 5.57 16.17 0.88
CA GLU A 195 6.76 15.42 0.48
C GLU A 195 6.39 13.94 0.36
N ILE A 196 6.70 13.31 -0.77
CA ILE A 196 6.34 11.93 -1.10
C ILE A 196 7.61 11.15 -1.42
N ASP A 197 7.94 10.19 -0.57
CA ASP A 197 8.95 9.18 -0.84
C ASP A 197 8.27 7.89 -1.28
N SER A 198 8.54 7.44 -2.50
CA SER A 198 7.94 6.24 -3.08
C SER A 198 8.99 5.17 -3.37
N GLU A 199 8.70 3.93 -3.00
CA GLU A 199 9.46 2.74 -3.37
C GLU A 199 8.52 1.74 -4.04
N ILE A 200 8.78 1.47 -5.33
CA ILE A 200 8.14 0.39 -6.07
C ILE A 200 9.10 -0.80 -6.04
N SER A 201 8.63 -1.93 -5.53
CA SER A 201 9.38 -3.18 -5.47
C SER A 201 8.69 -4.28 -6.28
N PHE A 202 9.50 -5.13 -6.89
CA PHE A 202 9.05 -6.27 -7.68
C PHE A 202 9.89 -7.51 -7.35
N ARG A 203 9.27 -8.69 -7.22
CA ARG A 203 9.96 -9.98 -7.17
C ARG A 203 9.13 -11.08 -7.81
N GLU A 204 9.81 -12.14 -8.24
CA GLU A 204 9.19 -13.37 -8.74
C GLU A 204 9.72 -14.55 -7.92
N ASN A 205 8.86 -15.53 -7.64
CA ASN A 205 9.18 -16.80 -6.99
C ASN A 205 9.99 -16.65 -5.69
N ASN A 206 9.55 -15.74 -4.82
CA ASN A 206 10.23 -15.39 -3.57
C ASN A 206 11.71 -14.97 -3.75
N GLY A 207 12.09 -14.52 -4.94
CA GLY A 207 13.41 -13.99 -5.24
C GLY A 207 13.70 -12.65 -4.56
N LEU A 208 14.86 -12.08 -4.86
CA LEU A 208 15.24 -10.77 -4.33
C LEU A 208 14.36 -9.66 -4.92
N TRP A 209 14.01 -8.67 -4.09
CA TRP A 209 13.27 -7.49 -4.52
C TRP A 209 14.12 -6.60 -5.43
N GLN A 210 13.61 -6.35 -6.64
CA GLN A 210 14.06 -5.26 -7.50
C GLN A 210 13.32 -3.99 -7.07
N LYS A 211 14.05 -2.94 -6.70
CA LYS A 211 13.47 -1.73 -6.09
C LYS A 211 13.79 -0.51 -6.94
N THR A 212 12.79 0.35 -7.12
CA THR A 212 12.92 1.68 -7.72
C THR A 212 12.41 2.69 -6.71
N LYS A 213 13.23 3.69 -6.39
CA LYS A 213 12.86 4.77 -5.46
C LYS A 213 12.68 6.08 -6.23
N SER A 214 11.71 6.87 -5.80
CA SER A 214 11.51 8.24 -6.27
C SER A 214 11.11 9.14 -5.09
N ASN A 215 11.39 10.42 -5.24
CA ASN A 215 10.96 11.46 -4.31
C ASN A 215 10.29 12.57 -5.14
N SER A 216 9.18 13.09 -4.64
CA SER A 216 8.52 14.27 -5.20
C SER A 216 7.92 15.14 -4.10
N THR A 217 7.69 16.41 -4.43
CA THR A 217 6.94 17.34 -3.58
C THR A 217 5.75 17.84 -4.39
N ILE A 218 4.56 17.78 -3.79
CA ILE A 218 3.32 18.25 -4.40
C ILE A 218 2.69 19.29 -3.48
N THR A 219 2.32 20.44 -4.05
CA THR A 219 1.49 21.44 -3.38
C THR A 219 0.09 21.36 -3.95
N SER A 220 -0.91 21.30 -3.08
CA SER A 220 -2.33 21.26 -3.47
C SER A 220 -3.14 22.25 -2.64
N GLN A 221 -4.17 22.82 -3.27
CA GLN A 221 -5.17 23.64 -2.60
C GLN A 221 -6.52 22.97 -2.74
N ARG A 222 -7.16 22.69 -1.62
CA ARG A 222 -8.48 22.07 -1.56
C ARG A 222 -9.52 23.05 -1.04
N LEU A 223 -10.69 23.01 -1.63
CA LEU A 223 -11.84 23.83 -1.26
C LEU A 223 -12.87 22.95 -0.58
N PHE A 224 -13.42 23.43 0.53
CA PHE A 224 -14.43 22.75 1.31
C PHE A 224 -15.68 23.60 1.42
N SER A 225 -16.85 22.97 1.31
CA SER A 225 -18.13 23.62 1.60
C SER A 225 -19.10 22.68 2.31
N ALA A 226 -19.76 23.18 3.35
CA ALA A 226 -20.79 22.46 4.08
C ALA A 226 -22.17 22.82 3.49
N ASN A 227 -22.86 21.84 2.90
CA ASN A 227 -23.98 22.11 1.99
C ASN A 227 -25.36 21.81 2.55
N SER A 228 -25.52 20.67 3.22
CA SER A 228 -26.83 20.19 3.66
C SER A 228 -26.73 19.41 4.97
N TYR A 229 -27.88 19.35 5.66
CA TYR A 229 -28.14 18.39 6.72
C TYR A 229 -28.99 17.26 6.15
N ASP A 230 -28.64 16.03 6.51
CA ASP A 230 -29.36 14.83 6.10
C ASP A 230 -29.47 13.85 7.28
N LEU A 231 -30.39 12.89 7.17
CA LEU A 231 -30.46 11.74 8.07
C LEU A 231 -29.98 10.52 7.31
N ILE A 232 -28.91 9.88 7.78
CA ILE A 232 -28.50 8.57 7.26
C ILE A 232 -29.19 7.50 8.11
N ASN A 233 -29.87 6.59 7.44
CA ASN A 233 -30.44 5.39 8.04
C ASN A 233 -29.70 4.17 7.49
N ASN A 234 -28.86 3.57 8.31
CA ASN A 234 -28.09 2.37 7.95
C ASN A 234 -28.18 1.31 9.06
N GLY A 235 -27.39 0.23 8.93
CA GLY A 235 -27.36 -0.86 9.92
C GLY A 235 -26.95 -0.45 11.33
N LEU A 236 -26.40 0.75 11.52
CA LEU A 236 -26.00 1.33 12.80
C LEU A 236 -27.08 2.24 13.41
N GLY A 237 -28.20 2.44 12.72
CA GLY A 237 -29.32 3.27 13.16
C GLY A 237 -29.52 4.51 12.30
N ILE A 238 -30.34 5.43 12.81
CA ILE A 238 -30.63 6.73 12.17
C ILE A 238 -29.76 7.78 12.87
N VAL A 239 -28.89 8.44 12.11
CA VAL A 239 -27.95 9.44 12.62
C VAL A 239 -28.04 10.72 11.76
N PRO A 240 -28.15 11.91 12.37
CA PRO A 240 -28.03 13.17 11.65
C PRO A 240 -26.59 13.41 11.19
N VAL A 241 -26.46 13.91 9.96
CA VAL A 241 -25.16 14.20 9.35
C VAL A 241 -25.16 15.53 8.62
N ILE A 242 -23.97 16.12 8.49
CA ILE A 242 -23.69 17.23 7.59
C ILE A 242 -22.92 16.75 6.37
N SER A 243 -23.32 17.19 5.19
CA SER A 243 -22.63 16.89 3.92
C SER A 243 -21.57 17.95 3.63
N ILE A 244 -20.30 17.54 3.63
CA ILE A 244 -19.14 18.36 3.28
C ILE A 244 -18.67 17.96 1.89
N ILE A 245 -18.61 18.93 0.98
CA ILE A 245 -18.00 18.77 -0.33
C ILE A 245 -16.55 19.23 -0.27
N GLU A 246 -15.66 18.42 -0.83
CA GLU A 246 -14.25 18.70 -1.02
C GLU A 246 -13.90 18.61 -2.51
N GLY A 247 -13.14 19.57 -3.03
CA GLY A 247 -12.63 19.50 -4.40
C GLY A 247 -11.35 20.30 -4.60
N ASP A 248 -10.59 19.91 -5.62
CA ASP A 248 -9.50 20.75 -6.13
C ASP A 248 -10.12 21.82 -7.05
N ALA A 249 -9.68 23.07 -6.90
CA ALA A 249 -10.15 24.19 -7.72
C ALA A 249 -10.01 23.95 -9.24
N ASN A 250 -9.09 23.06 -9.65
CA ASN A 250 -8.69 22.92 -11.05
C ASN A 250 -9.06 21.60 -11.74
N SER A 251 -9.54 20.58 -11.01
CA SER A 251 -9.65 19.21 -11.56
C SER A 251 -11.05 18.79 -12.01
N GLY A 252 -12.11 19.47 -11.55
CA GLY A 252 -13.50 19.04 -11.77
C GLY A 252 -13.92 17.80 -10.96
N ASN A 253 -12.98 17.15 -10.28
CA ASN A 253 -13.22 16.01 -9.39
C ASN A 253 -13.51 16.51 -7.97
N TYR A 254 -14.47 15.87 -7.31
CA TYR A 254 -14.88 16.23 -5.95
C TYR A 254 -15.28 15.01 -5.14
N SER A 255 -15.27 15.15 -3.82
CA SER A 255 -15.77 14.15 -2.89
C SER A 255 -16.81 14.77 -1.96
N ILE A 256 -17.72 13.93 -1.47
CA ILE A 256 -18.72 14.29 -0.47
C ILE A 256 -18.49 13.39 0.74
N ALA A 257 -18.24 13.98 1.90
CA ALA A 257 -18.19 13.29 3.18
C ALA A 257 -19.39 13.69 4.03
N GLN A 258 -20.13 12.71 4.52
CA GLN A 258 -21.26 12.90 5.42
C GLN A 258 -20.81 12.63 6.85
N LEU A 259 -20.66 13.69 7.65
CA LEU A 259 -20.13 13.62 9.02
C LEU A 259 -21.24 13.69 10.06
N ASP A 260 -21.19 12.86 11.10
CA ASP A 260 -22.06 13.01 12.26
C ASP A 260 -21.59 14.10 13.23
N GLU A 261 -22.31 14.32 14.34
CA GLU A 261 -22.02 15.35 15.35
C GLU A 261 -20.62 15.19 15.98
N LEU A 262 -20.10 13.96 16.01
CA LEU A 262 -18.79 13.62 16.56
C LEU A 262 -17.68 13.81 15.53
N GLY A 263 -18.02 14.10 14.26
CA GLY A 263 -17.07 14.25 13.16
C GLY A 263 -16.68 12.95 12.48
N PHE A 264 -17.39 11.85 12.74
CA PHE A 264 -17.16 10.59 12.06
C PHE A 264 -17.77 10.61 10.67
N ALA A 265 -17.01 10.19 9.67
CA ALA A 265 -17.52 9.99 8.33
C ALA A 265 -18.44 8.76 8.32
N ARG A 266 -19.75 8.97 8.20
CA ARG A 266 -20.74 7.90 8.07
C ARG A 266 -20.78 7.35 6.64
N LYS A 267 -20.55 8.23 5.67
CA LYS A 267 -20.50 7.90 4.25
C LYS A 267 -19.56 8.85 3.52
N ILE A 268 -18.79 8.32 2.58
CA ILE A 268 -17.88 9.06 1.72
C ILE A 268 -18.17 8.65 0.28
N GLN A 269 -18.27 9.63 -0.60
CA GLN A 269 -18.44 9.44 -2.03
C GLN A 269 -17.43 10.27 -2.80
N SER A 270 -16.88 9.74 -3.89
CA SER A 270 -16.02 10.51 -4.80
C SER A 270 -16.57 10.47 -6.21
N PHE A 271 -16.42 11.59 -6.89
CA PHE A 271 -16.97 11.83 -8.20
C PHE A 271 -15.86 12.29 -9.14
N GLU A 272 -15.79 11.63 -10.29
CA GLU A 272 -14.95 12.02 -11.42
C GLU A 272 -15.87 12.31 -12.60
N ASN A 273 -15.76 13.50 -13.20
CA ASN A 273 -16.65 13.94 -14.28
C ASN A 273 -18.17 13.82 -13.94
N ASN A 274 -18.54 14.04 -12.68
CA ASN A 274 -19.88 13.84 -12.11
C ASN A 274 -20.39 12.39 -12.05
N GLU A 275 -19.54 11.41 -12.33
CA GLU A 275 -19.85 10.01 -12.11
C GLU A 275 -19.26 9.54 -10.78
N ASN A 276 -20.07 8.83 -9.99
CA ASN A 276 -19.64 8.30 -8.71
C ASN A 276 -18.66 7.14 -8.94
N THR A 277 -17.40 7.35 -8.59
CA THR A 277 -16.31 6.36 -8.73
C THR A 277 -16.01 5.63 -7.42
N PHE A 278 -16.36 6.24 -6.29
CA PHE A 278 -16.07 5.69 -4.96
C PHE A 278 -17.25 5.89 -4.03
N THR A 279 -17.66 4.84 -3.31
CA THR A 279 -18.59 4.97 -2.19
C THR A 279 -18.16 4.05 -1.08
N SER A 280 -18.05 4.59 0.13
CA SER A 280 -17.75 3.85 1.32
C SER A 280 -18.64 4.28 2.46
N GLU A 281 -19.13 3.31 3.23
CA GLU A 281 -20.09 3.53 4.32
C GLU A 281 -19.59 2.85 5.59
N LEU A 282 -19.71 3.56 6.71
CA LEU A 282 -19.34 3.06 8.03
C LEU A 282 -20.29 1.91 8.41
N LYS A 283 -19.70 0.75 8.67
CA LYS A 283 -20.38 -0.51 8.92
C LYS A 283 -20.33 -0.92 10.38
N ASP A 284 -19.21 -0.65 11.06
CA ASP A 284 -19.04 -0.91 12.49
C ASP A 284 -18.04 0.08 13.09
N PHE A 285 -18.17 0.37 14.38
CA PHE A 285 -17.21 1.21 15.10
C PHE A 285 -17.26 0.97 16.60
N ARG A 286 -16.13 1.22 17.26
CA ARG A 286 -16.04 1.39 18.71
C ARG A 286 -15.44 2.75 18.99
N TYR A 287 -16.15 3.50 19.83
CA TYR A 287 -15.70 4.78 20.34
C TYR A 287 -15.80 4.77 21.87
N LEU A 288 -14.65 4.77 22.54
CA LEU A 288 -14.53 4.54 23.97
C LEU A 288 -14.87 5.78 24.81
N ARG A 289 -14.83 6.99 24.23
CA ARG A 289 -15.27 8.17 24.95
C ARG A 289 -16.78 8.20 25.09
N THR A 290 -17.26 8.37 26.32
CA THR A 290 -18.58 8.93 26.55
C THR A 290 -18.61 10.37 26.03
N PRO A 291 -19.61 10.78 25.24
CA PRO A 291 -19.73 12.15 24.77
C PRO A 291 -19.93 13.08 25.97
N ASP A 292 -18.85 13.72 26.42
CA ASP A 292 -18.90 14.84 27.36
C ASP A 292 -18.77 16.13 26.54
N PRO A 293 -19.84 16.94 26.41
CA PRO A 293 -19.83 18.17 25.62
C PRO A 293 -18.96 19.29 26.24
N SER A 294 -18.28 19.05 27.38
CA SER A 294 -17.54 20.08 28.12
C SER A 294 -16.01 20.00 28.02
N VAL A 295 -15.46 18.95 27.40
CA VAL A 295 -14.00 18.77 27.30
C VAL A 295 -13.47 19.46 26.04
N LYS A 296 -12.47 20.33 26.21
CA LYS A 296 -11.74 20.96 25.10
C LYS A 296 -11.23 19.89 24.16
N GLN A 297 -11.78 19.91 22.96
CA GLN A 297 -11.54 18.95 21.89
C GLN A 297 -10.11 19.08 21.38
N SER A 298 -9.46 17.93 21.14
CA SER A 298 -8.25 17.82 20.33
C SER A 298 -8.49 18.53 18.99
N ALA A 299 -7.59 19.42 18.60
CA ALA A 299 -7.68 20.15 17.34
C ALA A 299 -7.06 19.31 16.20
N GLN A 300 -7.55 18.08 15.99
CA GLN A 300 -7.02 17.20 14.96
C GLN A 300 -7.86 17.09 13.68
N THR A 301 -7.20 17.42 12.60
CA THR A 301 -7.62 17.52 11.19
C THR A 301 -7.77 16.17 10.46
N GLY A 302 -7.82 15.03 11.16
CA GLY A 302 -7.62 13.71 10.55
C GLY A 302 -8.80 13.10 9.79
N ALA A 303 -10.05 13.50 10.06
CA ALA A 303 -11.23 12.79 9.55
C ALA A 303 -11.42 12.88 8.01
N ILE A 304 -10.98 13.98 7.40
CA ILE A 304 -11.06 14.20 5.95
C ILE A 304 -9.91 13.51 5.20
N CYS A 305 -8.74 13.40 5.84
CA CYS A 305 -7.60 12.73 5.23
C CYS A 305 -7.92 11.26 4.89
N PHE A 306 -8.74 10.57 5.69
CA PHE A 306 -9.20 9.21 5.42
C PHE A 306 -9.98 9.04 4.09
N GLY A 307 -10.71 10.04 3.62
CA GLY A 307 -11.44 9.98 2.34
C GLY A 307 -10.52 10.03 1.11
N ILE A 308 -9.50 10.87 1.15
CA ILE A 308 -8.49 11.04 0.08
C ILE A 308 -7.53 9.85 0.04
N PHE A 309 -7.31 9.21 1.18
CA PHE A 309 -6.42 8.05 1.28
C PHE A 309 -6.96 6.81 0.57
N MET A 310 -8.27 6.69 0.38
CA MET A 310 -8.89 5.54 -0.27
C MET A 310 -8.67 5.49 -1.79
N ILE A 311 -8.58 6.65 -2.47
CA ILE A 311 -8.59 6.74 -3.94
C ILE A 311 -7.24 6.35 -4.58
N SER A 312 -6.13 6.66 -3.93
CA SER A 312 -4.78 6.51 -4.53
C SER A 312 -4.26 5.06 -4.59
N SER A 313 -4.83 4.14 -3.82
CA SER A 313 -4.43 2.71 -3.84
C SER A 313 -4.96 1.96 -5.06
N ILE A 314 -6.03 2.46 -5.66
CA ILE A 314 -6.79 1.81 -6.71
C ILE A 314 -5.96 1.75 -8.02
N LEU A 315 -5.44 2.90 -8.47
CA LEU A 315 -4.69 3.03 -9.72
C LEU A 315 -3.47 2.10 -9.86
N PHE A 316 -2.82 1.70 -8.76
CA PHE A 316 -1.66 0.82 -8.83
C PHE A 316 -2.02 -0.64 -9.14
N VAL A 317 -3.13 -1.13 -8.57
CA VAL A 317 -3.55 -2.53 -8.74
C VAL A 317 -3.73 -2.87 -10.22
N SER A 318 -4.36 -1.95 -10.91
CA SER A 318 -4.57 -1.93 -12.35
C SER A 318 -3.28 -1.92 -13.18
N ILE A 319 -2.35 -1.00 -12.89
CA ILE A 319 -1.07 -0.88 -13.63
C ILE A 319 -0.21 -2.14 -13.47
N VAL A 320 -0.19 -2.76 -12.30
CA VAL A 320 0.57 -4.00 -12.05
C VAL A 320 0.06 -5.14 -12.92
N PHE A 321 -1.25 -5.29 -12.96
CA PHE A 321 -1.88 -6.39 -13.66
C PHE A 321 -1.74 -6.29 -15.17
N ALA A 322 -2.01 -5.11 -15.74
CA ALA A 322 -1.83 -4.86 -17.16
C ALA A 322 -0.42 -5.26 -17.64
N ASN A 323 0.59 -4.95 -16.84
CA ASN A 323 1.97 -5.30 -17.14
C ASN A 323 2.25 -6.81 -17.11
N GLU A 324 1.67 -7.56 -16.16
CA GLU A 324 1.83 -9.03 -16.13
C GLU A 324 1.08 -9.71 -17.27
N TYR A 325 -0.14 -9.28 -17.57
CA TYR A 325 -0.91 -9.83 -18.69
C TYR A 325 -0.21 -9.61 -20.05
N ARG A 326 0.31 -8.40 -20.31
CA ARG A 326 1.04 -8.09 -21.56
C ARG A 326 2.24 -9.01 -21.78
N LYS A 327 3.01 -9.31 -20.72
CA LYS A 327 4.13 -10.26 -20.81
C LYS A 327 3.68 -11.65 -21.25
N GLN A 328 2.51 -12.10 -20.82
CA GLN A 328 2.02 -13.44 -21.15
C GLN A 328 1.43 -13.54 -22.56
N LYS A 329 0.72 -12.51 -23.05
CA LYS A 329 0.23 -12.48 -24.43
C LYS A 329 1.37 -12.56 -25.46
N LEU A 330 2.49 -11.87 -25.19
CA LEU A 330 3.69 -11.93 -26.04
C LEU A 330 4.29 -13.33 -26.14
N ASN A 331 4.29 -14.09 -25.04
CA ASN A 331 4.77 -15.47 -25.04
C ASN A 331 3.86 -16.39 -25.86
N VAL A 332 2.52 -16.23 -25.78
CA VAL A 332 1.57 -17.01 -26.59
C VAL A 332 1.76 -16.79 -28.09
N VAL A 333 1.96 -15.53 -28.53
CA VAL A 333 2.19 -15.19 -29.95
C VAL A 333 3.49 -15.80 -30.46
N GLN A 334 4.56 -15.79 -29.67
CA GLN A 334 5.82 -16.44 -30.04
C GLN A 334 5.66 -17.96 -30.24
N TYR A 335 4.86 -18.64 -29.42
CA TYR A 335 4.62 -20.08 -29.60
C TYR A 335 3.69 -20.41 -30.78
N GLN A 336 2.85 -19.47 -31.22
CA GLN A 336 2.02 -19.64 -32.40
C GLN A 336 2.80 -19.39 -33.70
N GLU A 337 3.65 -18.36 -33.76
CA GLU A 337 4.48 -18.07 -34.95
C GLU A 337 5.58 -19.13 -35.18
N LEU A 338 6.07 -19.78 -34.11
CA LEU A 338 7.06 -20.86 -34.21
C LEU A 338 6.52 -22.19 -34.78
N ASN A 339 5.20 -22.35 -34.91
CA ASN A 339 4.58 -23.59 -35.39
C ASN A 339 4.10 -23.52 -36.85
N GLU A 340 4.30 -22.41 -37.57
CA GLU A 340 3.67 -22.21 -38.89
C GLU A 340 4.58 -21.77 -40.06
N VAL A 341 5.92 -21.82 -39.96
CA VAL A 341 6.76 -21.48 -41.12
C VAL A 341 7.86 -22.53 -41.38
N ASP A 342 7.75 -23.16 -42.56
CA ASP A 342 8.76 -23.99 -43.20
C ASP A 342 10.12 -23.30 -43.30
N GLU A 343 11.12 -23.97 -42.74
CA GLU A 343 12.45 -24.26 -43.28
C GLU A 343 13.28 -23.20 -44.06
N PHE A 344 14.48 -22.95 -43.51
CA PHE A 344 15.72 -22.43 -44.13
C PHE A 344 15.86 -20.91 -44.40
N ASN A 345 16.29 -20.14 -43.37
CA ASN A 345 17.46 -19.23 -43.45
C ASN A 345 17.77 -18.44 -42.16
N GLU A 346 16.83 -18.30 -41.22
CA GLU A 346 17.04 -17.45 -40.03
C GLU A 346 17.82 -18.13 -38.89
N PHE A 347 17.83 -19.47 -38.85
CA PHE A 347 18.48 -20.24 -37.79
C PHE A 347 20.01 -20.10 -37.83
N ASP A 348 20.61 -20.03 -39.02
CA ASP A 348 22.08 -19.85 -39.17
C ASP A 348 22.53 -18.46 -38.71
N GLU A 349 21.69 -17.43 -38.92
CA GLU A 349 21.97 -16.06 -38.49
C GLU A 349 21.80 -15.89 -36.97
N LEU A 350 20.79 -16.55 -36.39
CA LEU A 350 20.58 -16.65 -34.95
C LEU A 350 21.67 -17.47 -34.25
N GLU A 351 22.14 -18.57 -34.86
CA GLU A 351 23.22 -19.38 -34.33
C GLU A 351 24.56 -18.62 -34.38
N GLN A 352 24.82 -17.84 -35.45
CA GLN A 352 25.96 -16.91 -35.49
C GLN A 352 25.85 -15.79 -34.44
N LYS A 353 24.66 -15.19 -34.25
CA LYS A 353 24.44 -14.18 -33.20
C LYS A 353 24.61 -14.78 -31.81
N LEU A 354 24.13 -16.01 -31.56
CA LEU A 354 24.28 -16.71 -30.29
C LEU A 354 25.76 -17.05 -30.02
N LYS A 355 26.51 -17.44 -31.04
CA LYS A 355 27.95 -17.72 -30.95
C LYS A 355 28.75 -16.43 -30.67
N ASN A 356 28.39 -15.33 -31.32
CA ASN A 356 28.96 -14.01 -31.06
C ASN A 356 28.60 -13.48 -29.66
N LEU A 357 27.38 -13.74 -29.17
CA LEU A 357 26.96 -13.37 -27.81
C LEU A 357 27.62 -14.25 -26.75
N LYS A 358 27.85 -15.54 -27.01
CA LYS A 358 28.62 -16.43 -26.11
C LYS A 358 30.08 -15.99 -26.03
N MET A 359 30.73 -15.65 -27.15
CA MET A 359 32.10 -15.09 -27.13
C MET A 359 32.17 -13.71 -26.45
N LYS A 360 31.12 -12.89 -26.55
CA LYS A 360 31.04 -11.59 -25.87
C LYS A 360 30.78 -11.74 -24.35
N LYS A 361 30.08 -12.80 -23.95
CA LYS A 361 29.85 -13.18 -22.55
C LYS A 361 31.10 -13.80 -21.90
N GLU A 362 31.92 -14.56 -22.65
CA GLU A 362 33.21 -15.07 -22.18
C GLU A 362 34.26 -13.95 -21.97
N ASN A 363 34.13 -12.80 -22.65
CA ASN A 363 35.03 -11.66 -22.49
C ASN A 363 34.57 -10.60 -21.47
N THR A 364 33.43 -10.81 -20.80
CA THR A 364 33.02 -9.97 -19.68
C THR A 364 33.32 -10.74 -18.39
N LYS A 365 34.41 -10.38 -17.70
CA LYS A 365 34.83 -10.96 -16.42
C LYS A 365 33.62 -11.27 -15.53
N GLN A 366 33.28 -12.56 -15.42
CA GLN A 366 32.47 -13.06 -14.31
C GLN A 366 33.26 -12.77 -13.04
N ILE A 367 32.67 -11.99 -12.14
CA ILE A 367 33.03 -12.05 -10.73
C ILE A 367 32.52 -13.44 -10.30
N GLU A 368 33.42 -14.41 -10.19
CA GLU A 368 33.12 -15.72 -9.62
C GLU A 368 32.47 -15.52 -8.25
N GLU A 369 31.23 -16.00 -8.12
CA GLU A 369 30.51 -15.98 -6.86
C GLU A 369 31.20 -16.97 -5.90
N SER A 370 31.59 -16.52 -4.71
CA SER A 370 32.36 -17.37 -3.79
C SER A 370 31.56 -18.60 -3.37
N GLU A 371 32.20 -19.76 -3.26
CA GLU A 371 31.54 -21.03 -2.90
C GLU A 371 30.75 -20.92 -1.57
N LEU A 372 31.27 -20.11 -0.63
CA LEU A 372 30.63 -19.82 0.65
C LEU A 372 29.29 -19.08 0.48
N LYS A 373 29.20 -18.15 -0.47
CA LYS A 373 27.96 -17.42 -0.77
C LYS A 373 26.87 -18.36 -1.27
N ILE A 374 27.24 -19.31 -2.12
CA ILE A 374 26.32 -20.32 -2.65
C ILE A 374 25.81 -21.22 -1.52
N LYS A 375 26.70 -21.67 -0.62
CA LYS A 375 26.36 -22.52 0.53
C LYS A 375 25.47 -21.82 1.55
N LEU A 376 25.81 -20.59 1.96
CA LEU A 376 24.98 -19.80 2.89
C LEU A 376 23.60 -19.50 2.31
N ARG A 377 23.53 -19.21 1.00
CA ARG A 377 22.26 -19.01 0.31
C ARG A 377 21.38 -20.24 0.38
N ALA A 378 21.93 -21.41 0.06
CA ALA A 378 21.21 -22.68 0.11
C ALA A 378 20.74 -23.01 1.53
N PHE A 379 21.57 -22.74 2.54
CA PHE A 379 21.25 -22.96 3.95
C PHE A 379 20.06 -22.10 4.41
N TYR A 380 20.14 -20.78 4.24
CA TYR A 380 19.09 -19.87 4.71
C TYR A 380 17.77 -20.06 3.94
N LEU A 381 17.82 -20.41 2.65
CA LEU A 381 16.62 -20.76 1.87
C LEU A 381 15.83 -21.91 2.49
N LYS A 382 16.52 -22.87 3.12
CA LYS A 382 15.92 -24.08 3.66
C LYS A 382 15.55 -23.96 5.15
N HIS A 383 16.37 -23.27 5.93
CA HIS A 383 16.30 -23.31 7.40
C HIS A 383 15.86 -22.00 8.06
N ASN A 384 16.08 -20.84 7.42
CA ASN A 384 15.59 -19.56 7.93
C ASN A 384 15.44 -18.53 6.78
N PRO A 385 14.33 -18.60 6.00
CA PRO A 385 14.14 -17.77 4.80
C PRO A 385 14.09 -16.27 5.07
N ALA A 386 13.71 -15.86 6.28
CA ALA A 386 13.67 -14.44 6.67
C ALA A 386 15.08 -13.80 6.65
N LYS A 387 16.13 -14.56 6.92
CA LYS A 387 17.52 -14.06 6.88
C LYS A 387 18.09 -13.92 5.47
N LEU A 388 17.39 -14.42 4.45
CA LEU A 388 17.84 -14.31 3.06
C LEU A 388 17.86 -12.86 2.56
N GLU A 389 17.00 -12.00 3.12
CA GLU A 389 16.98 -10.56 2.83
C GLU A 389 18.29 -9.86 3.23
N PHE A 390 18.95 -10.35 4.29
CA PHE A 390 20.19 -9.78 4.83
C PHE A 390 21.44 -10.49 4.30
N LEU A 391 21.31 -11.53 3.45
CA LEU A 391 22.44 -12.35 3.02
C LEU A 391 23.54 -11.54 2.31
N ASN A 392 23.16 -10.57 1.48
CA ASN A 392 24.14 -9.72 0.80
C ASN A 392 24.88 -8.79 1.78
N ASP A 393 24.21 -8.30 2.81
CA ASP A 393 24.82 -7.47 3.85
C ASP A 393 25.72 -8.30 4.76
N ILE A 394 25.29 -9.52 5.13
CA ILE A 394 26.09 -10.51 5.86
C ILE A 394 27.36 -10.82 5.08
N ILE A 395 27.25 -11.11 3.78
CA ILE A 395 28.41 -11.44 2.93
C ILE A 395 29.33 -10.24 2.76
N LYS A 396 28.77 -9.05 2.54
CA LYS A 396 29.55 -7.82 2.43
C LYS A 396 30.34 -7.55 3.72
N GLN A 397 29.70 -7.72 4.88
CA GLN A 397 30.38 -7.58 6.18
C GLN A 397 31.42 -8.69 6.41
N MET A 398 31.16 -9.92 5.94
CA MET A 398 32.16 -11.00 5.98
C MET A 398 33.37 -10.68 5.10
N GLU A 399 33.15 -10.19 3.88
CA GLU A 399 34.22 -9.79 2.95
C GLU A 399 35.03 -8.61 3.49
N GLU A 400 34.37 -7.57 4.02
CA GLU A 400 34.99 -6.39 4.63
C GLU A 400 35.89 -6.75 5.82
N ASN A 401 35.52 -7.78 6.58
CA ASN A 401 36.30 -8.26 7.72
C ASN A 401 37.21 -9.47 7.40
N SER A 402 37.33 -9.86 6.12
CA SER A 402 38.10 -11.04 5.67
C SER A 402 37.68 -12.37 6.32
N PHE A 403 36.41 -12.48 6.72
CA PHE A 403 35.80 -13.66 7.29
C PHE A 403 35.37 -14.67 6.23
N GLY A 404 35.35 -15.97 6.57
CA GLY A 404 34.97 -17.04 5.63
C GLY A 404 36.06 -17.50 4.65
N ASN A 405 37.21 -16.81 4.62
CA ASN A 405 38.36 -17.18 3.77
C ASN A 405 39.31 -18.22 4.40
N SER A 406 39.05 -18.64 5.65
CA SER A 406 39.85 -19.64 6.35
C SER A 406 39.00 -20.86 6.72
N GLU A 407 39.62 -22.03 6.71
CA GLU A 407 38.97 -23.29 7.13
C GLU A 407 38.49 -23.21 8.59
N GLU A 408 39.14 -22.39 9.41
CA GLU A 408 38.78 -22.14 10.80
C GLU A 408 37.47 -21.34 10.93
N HIS A 409 37.26 -20.31 10.11
CA HIS A 409 35.99 -19.57 10.07
C HIS A 409 34.84 -20.46 9.64
N VAL A 410 35.05 -21.35 8.65
CA VAL A 410 34.01 -22.29 8.21
C VAL A 410 33.65 -23.29 9.32
N LYS A 411 34.63 -23.77 10.09
CA LYS A 411 34.39 -24.66 11.25
C LYS A 411 33.60 -23.95 12.35
N ILE A 412 33.92 -22.70 12.65
CA ILE A 412 33.19 -21.89 13.65
C ILE A 412 31.74 -21.66 13.20
N LEU A 413 31.56 -21.28 11.93
CA LEU A 413 30.23 -21.08 11.34
C LEU A 413 29.39 -22.35 11.40
N ASN A 414 29.95 -23.50 10.99
CA ASN A 414 29.27 -24.78 11.10
C ASN A 414 28.92 -25.14 12.54
N SER A 415 29.82 -24.89 13.50
CA SER A 415 29.53 -25.16 14.92
C SER A 415 28.36 -24.34 15.46
N GLN A 416 28.25 -23.06 15.06
CA GLN A 416 27.16 -22.17 15.47
C GLN A 416 25.84 -22.55 14.79
N LEU A 417 25.88 -22.92 13.51
CA LEU A 417 24.69 -23.38 12.79
C LEU A 417 24.19 -24.73 13.34
N ILE A 418 25.08 -25.67 13.65
CA ILE A 418 24.72 -26.94 14.31
C ILE A 418 24.12 -26.66 15.69
N SER A 419 24.73 -25.80 16.50
CA SER A 419 24.22 -25.48 17.84
C SER A 419 22.82 -24.85 17.81
N ARG A 420 22.50 -24.07 16.77
CA ARG A 420 21.25 -23.30 16.67
C ARG A 420 20.15 -24.06 15.94
N TYR A 421 20.51 -24.69 14.83
CA TYR A 421 19.57 -25.28 13.87
C TYR A 421 19.70 -26.80 13.77
N GLY A 422 20.66 -27.42 14.46
CA GLY A 422 20.91 -28.85 14.43
C GLY A 422 21.56 -29.35 13.13
N VAL A 423 21.96 -28.46 12.23
CA VAL A 423 22.49 -28.75 10.90
C VAL A 423 23.67 -27.84 10.53
N ASP A 424 24.65 -28.37 9.79
CA ASP A 424 25.77 -27.60 9.24
C ASP A 424 25.39 -26.89 7.91
N LEU A 425 26.32 -26.12 7.32
CA LEU A 425 26.13 -25.45 6.03
C LEU A 425 25.77 -26.39 4.87
N ASP A 426 26.21 -27.65 4.95
CA ASP A 426 25.95 -28.67 3.92
C ASP A 426 24.65 -29.46 4.21
N GLY A 427 23.95 -29.16 5.31
CA GLY A 427 22.68 -29.74 5.70
C GLY A 427 22.78 -31.08 6.42
N ASN A 428 23.97 -31.46 6.92
CA ASN A 428 24.17 -32.68 7.70
C ASN A 428 23.77 -32.46 9.16
N THR A 429 23.02 -33.41 9.72
CA THR A 429 22.73 -33.46 11.16
C THR A 429 23.87 -34.16 11.87
N THR A 430 24.48 -33.52 12.87
CA THR A 430 25.56 -34.11 13.66
C THR A 430 25.29 -33.94 15.15
N GLU A 431 25.37 -35.05 15.89
CA GLU A 431 25.34 -35.06 17.36
C GLU A 431 26.78 -34.95 17.88
N GLN A 432 27.25 -33.73 18.11
CA GLN A 432 28.27 -33.28 19.09
C GLN A 432 29.07 -32.10 18.56
N VAL A 433 29.26 -31.09 19.42
CA VAL A 433 30.40 -30.17 19.33
C VAL A 433 31.06 -30.12 20.71
N GLU A 434 32.30 -30.60 20.78
CA GLU A 434 33.19 -30.43 21.93
C GLU A 434 33.64 -28.95 21.97
N GLU A 435 33.18 -28.20 22.97
CA GLU A 435 33.72 -26.88 23.30
C GLU A 435 35.05 -27.05 24.01
N LEU A 436 36.18 -26.74 23.34
CA LEU A 436 37.37 -26.10 23.91
C LEU A 436 38.52 -26.09 22.89
N ILE A 437 38.57 -25.04 22.08
CA ILE A 437 39.81 -24.61 21.43
C ILE A 437 39.98 -23.13 21.77
N GLU A 438 41.12 -22.74 22.37
CA GLU A 438 41.46 -21.33 22.52
C GLU A 438 41.60 -20.71 21.12
N LEU A 439 40.56 -19.98 20.72
CA LEU A 439 40.50 -19.35 19.42
C LEU A 439 41.47 -18.16 19.34
N PRO A 440 42.22 -18.00 18.24
CA PRO A 440 42.90 -16.76 17.87
C PRO A 440 41.94 -15.56 17.90
N ASP A 441 42.46 -14.35 18.13
CA ASP A 441 41.62 -13.14 18.27
C ASP A 441 40.75 -12.86 17.03
N SER A 442 41.18 -13.24 15.82
CA SER A 442 40.37 -13.14 14.59
C SER A 442 39.17 -14.08 14.63
N SER A 443 39.35 -15.30 15.15
CA SER A 443 38.33 -16.33 15.26
C SER A 443 37.33 -16.02 16.38
N LYS A 444 37.77 -15.36 17.47
CA LYS A 444 36.87 -14.82 18.51
C LYS A 444 35.96 -13.73 17.97
N ARG A 445 36.52 -12.75 17.24
CA ARG A 445 35.74 -11.68 16.59
C ARG A 445 34.76 -12.22 15.57
N PHE A 446 35.15 -13.26 14.82
CA PHE A 446 34.26 -13.93 13.88
C PHE A 446 33.10 -14.65 14.60
N LYS A 447 33.39 -15.34 15.71
CA LYS A 447 32.37 -15.99 16.54
C LYS A 447 31.33 -14.98 17.06
N GLU A 448 31.79 -13.88 17.66
CA GLU A 448 30.93 -12.80 18.16
C GLU A 448 30.09 -12.13 17.05
N PHE A 449 30.70 -11.90 15.88
CA PHE A 449 30.03 -11.36 14.71
C PHE A 449 28.90 -12.28 14.23
N MET A 450 29.17 -13.58 14.11
CA MET A 450 28.16 -14.54 13.68
C MET A 450 27.05 -14.73 14.72
N GLU A 451 27.36 -14.66 16.02
CA GLU A 451 26.35 -14.63 17.09
C GLU A 451 25.42 -13.43 16.92
N SER A 452 25.94 -12.23 16.64
CA SER A 452 25.11 -11.04 16.41
C SER A 452 24.18 -11.16 15.19
N ILE A 453 24.59 -11.93 14.17
CA ILE A 453 23.78 -12.15 12.97
C ILE A 453 22.72 -13.22 13.20
N ILE A 454 23.01 -14.21 14.05
CA ILE A 454 22.16 -15.37 14.32
C ILE A 454 21.16 -15.10 15.47
N ASP A 455 21.45 -14.13 16.36
CA ASP A 455 20.60 -13.79 17.52
C ASP A 455 19.42 -12.85 17.25
N ASP A 456 19.49 -12.01 16.21
CA ASP A 456 18.33 -11.31 15.63
C ASP A 456 17.58 -12.20 14.62
#